data_AF-A0A9P7CWU4-F1
#
_entry.id   AF-A0A9P7CWU4-F1
#
_cell.length_a   1.000
_cell.length_b   1.000
_cell.length_c   1.000
_cell.angle_alpha   90.00
_cell.angle_beta   90.00
_cell.angle_gamma   90.00
#
_symmetry.space_group_name_H-M   'P 1'
#
loop_
_entity.id
_entity.type
_entity.pdbx_description
1 polymer ?
#
loop_
_entity_poly.entity_id
_entity_poly.type
_entity_poly.pdbx_seq_one_letter_code
_entity_poly.pdbx_strand_id
1 'polypeptide(L)'
;ERERQPNMPVQRVHTVSNEPMLGVVKKRRPKKLIDEIGLLNDLIGEAQTRRARRDKVAEEEVKVANAAKEEAERKLKEGIQPVVTPTPEEVSAVKRKVQYREDLFHFAVAGVAGGGKSSLINAFRGLHNKSIDNGAAATGITETTMELTRYPNANAEYPYVWYDVPGAGTLKTPDWQYFNAHGLYVFDCIIVLFDNRFTITDIAILTNCRRFKIPTYIVRSKADQHIRNIMKDTGYDSDDDESEDQKKTLYQAARQQFIRQTRQSVKDNLENANMPDQRVYIVSNEPMLGLVKERRLKKVIDEIELLNDLIWAAQTRRLRASTAS
;
A
#
# COMPACT_ATOMS: atom_id res chain seq x y z
N GLU A 1 36.67 1.82 -24.79
CA GLU A 1 36.61 1.00 -26.03
C GLU A 1 37.89 0.17 -26.14
N ARG A 2 37.93 -1.14 -26.38
CA ARG A 2 36.92 -2.11 -26.82
C ARG A 2 37.33 -3.52 -26.35
N GLU A 3 36.30 -4.23 -25.93
CA GLU A 3 36.04 -5.67 -25.91
C GLU A 3 37.06 -6.63 -26.53
N ARG A 4 37.35 -7.71 -25.78
CA ARG A 4 37.77 -9.01 -26.33
C ARG A 4 36.59 -9.98 -26.19
N GLN A 5 36.06 -10.44 -27.33
CA GLN A 5 35.21 -11.63 -27.40
C GLN A 5 36.06 -12.89 -27.72
N PRO A 6 35.64 -14.09 -27.28
CA PRO A 6 36.35 -15.34 -27.51
C PRO A 6 35.93 -16.01 -28.82
N ASN A 7 36.90 -16.61 -29.53
CA ASN A 7 36.68 -17.27 -30.82
C ASN A 7 36.48 -18.79 -30.67
N MET A 8 35.53 -19.32 -31.44
CA MET A 8 35.02 -20.70 -31.47
C MET A 8 36.01 -21.75 -32.04
N PRO A 9 35.79 -23.07 -31.82
CA PRO A 9 36.70 -24.12 -32.27
C PRO A 9 36.54 -24.44 -33.77
N VAL A 10 37.67 -24.63 -34.44
CA VAL A 10 37.83 -24.89 -35.87
C VAL A 10 37.56 -26.36 -36.19
N GLN A 11 36.62 -26.63 -37.12
CA GLN A 11 36.41 -27.94 -37.76
C GLN A 11 37.60 -28.28 -38.68
N ARG A 12 38.21 -29.45 -38.49
CA ARG A 12 39.19 -30.02 -39.43
C ARG A 12 38.50 -30.70 -40.61
N VAL A 13 38.82 -30.24 -41.81
CA VAL A 13 38.43 -30.86 -43.09
C VAL A 13 39.53 -31.85 -43.48
N HIS A 14 39.17 -33.12 -43.72
CA HIS A 14 40.07 -34.13 -44.26
C HIS A 14 39.91 -34.23 -45.78
N THR A 15 41.01 -34.06 -46.51
CA THR A 15 41.13 -34.29 -47.95
C THR A 15 41.26 -35.80 -48.25
N VAL A 16 40.58 -36.28 -49.28
CA VAL A 16 40.62 -37.68 -49.74
C VAL A 16 41.34 -37.73 -51.08
N SER A 17 42.48 -38.43 -51.13
CA SER A 17 43.16 -38.81 -52.38
C SER A 17 42.69 -40.21 -52.81
N ASN A 18 42.35 -40.35 -54.10
CA ASN A 18 41.93 -41.59 -54.74
C ASN A 18 43.13 -42.27 -55.43
N GLU A 19 43.37 -43.55 -55.14
CA GLU A 19 43.94 -44.54 -56.08
C GLU A 19 43.45 -45.97 -55.73
N PRO A 20 43.39 -46.92 -56.69
CA PRO A 20 42.41 -48.01 -56.66
C PRO A 20 42.94 -49.42 -56.36
N MET A 21 42.06 -50.21 -55.72
CA MET A 21 41.73 -51.64 -55.85
C MET A 21 42.81 -52.69 -56.21
N LEU A 22 42.97 -53.68 -55.32
CA LEU A 22 43.01 -55.11 -55.68
C LEU A 22 42.80 -56.04 -54.44
N GLY A 23 41.79 -56.91 -54.51
CA GLY A 23 41.91 -58.30 -54.04
C GLY A 23 41.32 -58.75 -52.68
N VAL A 24 40.25 -59.56 -52.78
CA VAL A 24 39.91 -60.73 -51.92
C VAL A 24 39.06 -60.57 -50.64
N VAL A 25 37.75 -60.61 -50.86
CA VAL A 25 36.68 -61.42 -50.21
C VAL A 25 36.90 -62.07 -48.82
N LYS A 26 36.18 -61.49 -47.84
CA LYS A 26 35.37 -62.07 -46.73
C LYS A 26 36.02 -63.01 -45.68
N LYS A 27 36.19 -62.46 -44.46
CA LYS A 27 35.58 -63.00 -43.22
C LYS A 27 34.90 -61.88 -42.45
N ARG A 28 33.57 -61.83 -42.49
CA ARG A 28 32.76 -60.96 -41.63
C ARG A 28 32.76 -61.54 -40.20
N ARG A 29 33.22 -60.76 -39.22
CA ARG A 29 32.79 -60.83 -37.81
C ARG A 29 32.02 -59.54 -37.49
N PRO A 30 30.99 -59.57 -36.62
CA PRO A 30 29.96 -58.54 -36.59
C PRO A 30 30.44 -57.24 -35.94
N LYS A 31 29.68 -56.19 -36.23
CA LYS A 31 29.84 -54.77 -35.90
C LYS A 31 30.13 -54.54 -34.42
N LYS A 32 31.01 -53.56 -34.14
CA LYS A 32 31.25 -52.98 -32.82
C LYS A 32 29.92 -52.80 -32.08
N LEU A 33 29.72 -53.53 -30.98
CA LEU A 33 28.76 -53.16 -29.95
C LEU A 33 29.14 -51.72 -29.55
N ILE A 34 28.19 -50.80 -29.66
CA ILE A 34 28.35 -49.48 -29.06
C ILE A 34 28.54 -49.73 -27.56
N ASP A 35 29.53 -49.08 -26.96
CA ASP A 35 29.86 -49.23 -25.54
C ASP A 35 28.75 -48.59 -24.69
N GLU A 36 27.60 -49.26 -24.61
CA GLU A 36 26.40 -48.83 -23.88
C GLU A 36 26.70 -48.63 -22.40
N ILE A 37 27.68 -49.38 -21.86
CA ILE A 37 28.17 -49.27 -20.48
C ILE A 37 28.93 -47.95 -20.28
N GLY A 38 29.78 -47.55 -21.24
CA GLY A 38 30.47 -46.25 -21.21
C GLY A 38 29.50 -45.06 -21.23
N LEU A 39 28.50 -45.12 -22.11
CA LEU A 39 27.44 -44.10 -22.22
C LEU A 39 26.57 -44.00 -20.95
N LEU A 40 26.25 -45.13 -20.31
CA LEU A 40 25.52 -45.17 -19.03
C LEU A 40 26.34 -44.57 -17.89
N ASN A 41 27.64 -44.87 -17.82
CA ASN A 41 28.52 -44.33 -16.78
C ASN A 41 28.70 -42.81 -16.90
N ASP A 42 28.83 -42.28 -18.13
CA ASP A 42 28.90 -40.84 -18.37
C ASP A 42 27.59 -40.13 -18.00
N LEU A 43 26.44 -40.70 -18.35
CA LEU A 43 25.11 -40.19 -17.96
C LEU A 43 24.90 -40.17 -16.43
N ILE A 44 25.38 -41.20 -15.73
CA ILE A 44 25.35 -41.27 -14.27
C ILE A 44 26.28 -40.22 -13.66
N GLY A 45 27.49 -40.05 -14.21
CA GLY A 45 28.44 -39.01 -13.78
C GLY A 45 27.89 -37.59 -13.96
N GLU A 46 27.23 -37.31 -15.08
CA GLU A 46 26.54 -36.04 -15.34
C GLU A 46 25.34 -35.84 -14.40
N ALA A 47 24.55 -36.88 -14.13
CA ALA A 47 23.43 -36.80 -13.21
C ALA A 47 23.88 -36.52 -11.77
N GLN A 48 24.98 -37.15 -11.33
CA GLN A 48 25.59 -36.94 -10.02
C GLN A 48 26.16 -35.53 -9.87
N THR A 49 26.86 -35.00 -10.89
CA THR A 49 27.37 -33.62 -10.87
C THR A 49 26.24 -32.58 -10.91
N ARG A 50 25.14 -32.83 -11.62
CA ARG A 50 23.95 -31.97 -11.60
C ARG A 50 23.25 -31.98 -10.24
N ARG A 51 23.15 -33.13 -9.57
CA ARG A 51 22.64 -33.23 -8.20
C ARG A 51 23.53 -32.48 -7.21
N ALA A 52 24.84 -32.72 -7.22
CA ALA A 52 25.80 -32.03 -6.35
C ALA A 52 25.79 -30.50 -6.54
N ARG A 53 25.57 -30.01 -7.78
CA ARG A 53 25.35 -28.58 -8.04
C ARG A 53 24.05 -28.07 -7.43
N ARG A 54 22.94 -28.79 -7.59
CA ARG A 54 21.65 -28.42 -7.00
C ARG A 54 21.70 -28.41 -5.46
N ASP A 55 22.35 -29.39 -4.86
CA ASP A 55 22.50 -29.49 -3.41
C ASP A 55 23.36 -28.33 -2.87
N LYS A 56 24.45 -27.95 -3.57
CA LYS A 56 25.24 -26.77 -3.24
C LYS A 56 24.46 -25.45 -3.38
N VAL A 57 23.63 -25.32 -4.43
CA VAL A 57 22.77 -24.13 -4.58
C VAL A 57 21.74 -24.07 -3.45
N ALA A 58 21.10 -25.19 -3.10
CA ALA A 58 20.15 -25.26 -2.00
C ALA A 58 20.80 -24.97 -0.64
N GLU A 59 22.01 -25.48 -0.38
CA GLU A 59 22.77 -25.17 0.84
C GLU A 59 23.15 -23.68 0.93
N GLU A 60 23.59 -23.07 -0.17
CA GLU A 60 23.89 -21.63 -0.19
C GLU A 60 22.61 -20.80 -0.02
N GLU A 61 21.48 -21.17 -0.63
CA GLU A 61 20.18 -20.54 -0.40
C GLU A 61 19.75 -20.64 1.07
N VAL A 62 19.94 -21.80 1.71
CA VAL A 62 19.65 -22.00 3.14
C VAL A 62 20.57 -21.16 4.02
N LYS A 63 21.86 -21.04 3.70
CA LYS A 63 22.80 -20.16 4.43
C LYS A 63 22.42 -18.69 4.29
N VAL A 64 22.06 -18.24 3.09
CA VAL A 64 21.59 -16.87 2.84
C VAL A 64 20.29 -16.61 3.60
N ALA A 65 19.36 -17.56 3.61
CA ALA A 65 18.11 -17.45 4.35
C ALA A 65 18.34 -17.40 5.87
N ASN A 66 19.27 -18.22 6.41
CA ASN A 66 19.61 -18.21 7.82
C ASN A 66 20.34 -16.92 8.23
N ALA A 67 21.28 -16.42 7.42
CA ALA A 67 21.95 -15.15 7.65
C ALA A 67 20.96 -13.98 7.62
N ALA A 68 20.02 -13.98 6.67
CA ALA A 68 18.95 -12.98 6.60
C ALA A 68 18.01 -13.05 7.82
N LYS A 69 17.73 -14.27 8.32
CA LYS A 69 16.93 -14.49 9.54
C LYS A 69 17.66 -14.00 10.79
N GLU A 70 18.93 -14.33 10.98
CA GLU A 70 19.75 -13.87 12.11
C GLU A 70 19.93 -12.34 12.10
N GLU A 71 20.12 -11.74 10.93
CA GLU A 71 20.20 -10.29 10.80
C GLU A 71 18.86 -9.61 11.12
N ALA A 72 17.74 -10.21 10.71
CA ALA A 72 16.40 -9.74 11.07
C ALA A 72 16.12 -9.88 12.58
N GLU A 73 16.54 -10.97 13.21
CA GLU A 73 16.44 -11.18 14.66
C GLU A 73 17.32 -10.20 15.45
N ARG A 74 18.54 -9.91 14.97
CA ARG A 74 19.42 -8.90 15.59
C ARG A 74 18.84 -7.49 15.47
N LYS A 75 18.32 -7.12 14.30
CA LYS A 75 17.64 -5.83 14.07
C LYS A 75 16.38 -5.70 14.94
N LEU A 76 15.60 -6.76 15.09
CA LEU A 76 14.45 -6.80 15.99
C LEU A 76 14.87 -6.60 17.46
N LYS A 77 15.99 -7.18 17.87
CA LYS A 77 16.56 -7.03 19.22
C LYS A 77 17.15 -5.63 19.47
N GLU A 78 17.59 -4.97 18.42
CA GLU A 78 18.06 -3.56 18.41
C GLU A 78 16.92 -2.54 18.22
N GLY A 79 15.65 -3.00 18.15
CA GLY A 79 14.47 -2.13 17.96
C GLY A 79 14.28 -1.62 16.53
N ILE A 80 15.10 -2.06 15.58
CA ILE A 80 14.99 -1.76 14.15
C ILE A 80 13.96 -2.72 13.55
N GLN A 81 12.77 -2.17 13.28
CA GLN A 81 11.61 -2.93 12.83
C GLN A 81 11.88 -3.56 11.45
N PRO A 82 11.70 -4.88 11.28
CA PRO A 82 11.99 -5.55 10.03
C PRO A 82 11.10 -5.04 8.90
N VAL A 83 11.77 -4.64 7.83
CA VAL A 83 11.24 -3.99 6.64
C VAL A 83 10.60 -5.07 5.74
N VAL A 84 9.45 -5.63 6.14
CA VAL A 84 8.76 -6.69 5.38
C VAL A 84 8.22 -6.12 4.07
N THR A 85 8.78 -6.57 2.94
CA THR A 85 8.22 -6.32 1.60
C THR A 85 7.36 -7.54 1.23
N PRO A 86 6.08 -7.38 0.91
CA PRO A 86 5.24 -8.49 0.49
C PRO A 86 5.73 -9.09 -0.83
N THR A 87 5.64 -10.41 -0.94
CA THR A 87 5.91 -11.16 -2.16
C THR A 87 4.85 -10.88 -3.24
N PRO A 88 5.16 -11.08 -4.54
CA PRO A 88 4.17 -10.91 -5.61
C PRO A 88 2.92 -11.79 -5.44
N GLU A 89 3.07 -12.96 -4.83
CA GLU A 89 1.98 -13.89 -4.53
C GLU A 89 1.05 -13.34 -3.44
N GLU A 90 1.63 -12.78 -2.37
CA GLU A 90 0.87 -12.09 -1.32
C GLU A 90 0.15 -10.86 -1.88
N VAL A 91 0.82 -10.06 -2.71
CA VAL A 91 0.19 -8.91 -3.39
C VAL A 91 -1.01 -9.35 -4.21
N SER A 92 -0.87 -10.43 -4.98
CA SER A 92 -1.95 -10.97 -5.79
C SER A 92 -3.09 -11.53 -4.94
N ALA A 93 -2.77 -12.18 -3.80
CA ALA A 93 -3.77 -12.69 -2.86
C ALA A 93 -4.55 -11.55 -2.19
N VAL A 94 -3.89 -10.48 -1.76
CA VAL A 94 -4.54 -9.30 -1.19
C VAL A 94 -5.39 -8.60 -2.25
N LYS A 95 -4.88 -8.38 -3.47
CA LYS A 95 -5.67 -7.82 -4.58
C LYS A 95 -6.97 -8.61 -4.82
N ARG A 96 -6.92 -9.95 -4.80
CA ARG A 96 -8.12 -10.80 -4.88
C ARG A 96 -9.05 -10.61 -3.69
N LYS A 97 -8.52 -10.61 -2.47
CA LYS A 97 -9.31 -10.43 -1.23
C LYS A 97 -10.07 -9.09 -1.22
N VAL A 98 -9.42 -8.00 -1.65
CA VAL A 98 -10.03 -6.66 -1.68
C VAL A 98 -10.81 -6.38 -2.97
N GLN A 99 -10.94 -7.37 -3.85
CA GLN A 99 -11.60 -7.24 -5.17
C GLN A 99 -11.04 -6.06 -5.97
N TYR A 100 -9.71 -5.94 -6.00
CA TYR A 100 -9.00 -4.90 -6.76
C TYR A 100 -9.26 -5.07 -8.26
N ARG A 101 -9.47 -3.96 -8.97
CA ARG A 101 -9.59 -3.96 -10.43
C ARG A 101 -8.80 -2.79 -11.01
N GLU A 102 -7.99 -3.08 -12.02
CA GLU A 102 -7.09 -2.10 -12.64
C GLU A 102 -7.82 -0.92 -13.33
N ASP A 103 -9.11 -1.09 -13.67
CA ASP A 103 -9.95 -0.03 -14.26
C ASP A 103 -10.53 0.95 -13.23
N LEU A 104 -10.36 0.68 -11.93
CA LEU A 104 -10.87 1.49 -10.83
C LEU A 104 -9.73 2.15 -10.06
N PHE A 105 -10.03 3.27 -9.40
CA PHE A 105 -9.11 3.92 -8.47
C PHE A 105 -9.47 3.55 -7.03
N HIS A 106 -8.53 2.96 -6.29
CA HIS A 106 -8.80 2.39 -4.97
C HIS A 106 -8.26 3.29 -3.84
N PHE A 107 -9.17 3.95 -3.12
CA PHE A 107 -8.88 4.74 -1.92
C PHE A 107 -9.09 3.93 -0.65
N ALA A 108 -8.07 3.85 0.22
CA ALA A 108 -8.23 3.31 1.57
C ALA A 108 -8.24 4.41 2.62
N VAL A 109 -9.15 4.32 3.58
CA VAL A 109 -9.18 5.20 4.76
C VAL A 109 -8.67 4.40 5.96
N ALA A 110 -7.52 4.80 6.48
CA ALA A 110 -6.83 4.14 7.58
C ALA A 110 -6.66 5.10 8.76
N GLY A 111 -6.53 4.55 9.97
CA GLY A 111 -6.36 5.33 11.20
C GLY A 111 -7.01 4.66 12.39
N VAL A 112 -6.87 5.27 13.56
CA VAL A 112 -7.34 4.71 14.84
C VAL A 112 -8.85 4.42 14.86
N ALA A 113 -9.25 3.44 15.67
CA ALA A 113 -10.67 3.15 15.91
C ALA A 113 -11.41 4.38 16.45
N GLY A 114 -12.69 4.54 16.08
CA GLY A 114 -13.49 5.70 16.50
C GLY A 114 -13.15 7.04 15.82
N GLY A 115 -12.12 7.09 14.97
CA GLY A 115 -11.67 8.32 14.28
C GLY A 115 -12.62 8.87 13.20
N GLY A 116 -13.75 8.20 12.92
CA GLY A 116 -14.75 8.67 11.96
C GLY A 116 -14.53 8.20 10.51
N LYS A 117 -13.75 7.14 10.28
CA LYS A 117 -13.42 6.61 8.94
C LYS A 117 -14.67 6.28 8.11
N SER A 118 -15.55 5.45 8.67
CA SER A 118 -16.81 5.05 8.04
C SER A 118 -17.73 6.24 7.76
N SER A 119 -17.76 7.24 8.66
CA SER A 119 -18.53 8.48 8.45
C SER A 119 -17.99 9.29 7.27
N LEU A 120 -16.67 9.45 7.19
CA LEU A 120 -16.03 10.16 6.09
C LEU A 120 -16.27 9.46 4.74
N ILE A 121 -16.20 8.13 4.70
CA ILE A 121 -16.53 7.35 3.49
C ILE A 121 -17.99 7.58 3.07
N ASN A 122 -18.92 7.59 4.03
CA ASN A 122 -20.32 7.91 3.73
C ASN A 122 -20.46 9.31 3.16
N ALA A 123 -19.79 10.31 3.73
CA ALA A 123 -19.82 11.67 3.21
C ALA A 123 -19.25 11.78 1.79
N PHE A 124 -18.12 11.15 1.49
CA PHE A 124 -17.57 11.07 0.12
C PHE A 124 -18.53 10.41 -0.86
N ARG A 125 -19.34 9.46 -0.40
CA ARG A 125 -20.37 8.78 -1.20
C ARG A 125 -21.72 9.51 -1.24
N GLY A 126 -21.83 10.68 -0.60
CA GLY A 126 -23.10 11.40 -0.50
C GLY A 126 -24.16 10.66 0.33
N LEU A 127 -23.77 9.74 1.20
CA LEU A 127 -24.67 8.96 2.05
C LEU A 127 -24.71 9.54 3.46
N HIS A 128 -25.89 9.50 4.06
CA HIS A 128 -26.04 9.85 5.47
C HIS A 128 -25.73 8.61 6.33
N ASN A 129 -25.10 8.78 7.48
CA ASN A 129 -24.71 7.66 8.36
C ASN A 129 -25.88 6.78 8.82
N LYS A 130 -27.10 7.34 8.85
CA LYS A 130 -28.32 6.60 9.21
C LYS A 130 -28.91 5.77 8.06
N SER A 131 -28.41 5.90 6.85
CA SER A 131 -28.95 5.25 5.65
C SER A 131 -28.28 3.90 5.39
N ILE A 132 -28.20 3.04 6.41
CA ILE A 132 -27.55 1.72 6.33
C ILE A 132 -28.21 0.87 5.22
N ASP A 133 -29.54 0.94 5.11
CA ASP A 133 -30.31 0.24 4.08
C ASP A 133 -29.93 0.65 2.64
N ASN A 134 -29.34 1.83 2.47
CA ASN A 134 -28.84 2.34 1.19
C ASN A 134 -27.35 2.02 0.98
N GLY A 135 -26.79 1.09 1.75
CA GLY A 135 -25.39 0.68 1.68
C GLY A 135 -24.41 1.67 2.31
N ALA A 136 -24.85 2.47 3.30
CA ALA A 136 -23.96 3.29 4.10
C ALA A 136 -23.07 2.41 5.00
N ALA A 137 -21.81 2.81 5.17
CA ALA A 137 -20.88 2.18 6.10
C ALA A 137 -21.41 2.33 7.52
N ALA A 138 -21.47 1.22 8.25
CA ALA A 138 -21.91 1.21 9.64
C ALA A 138 -20.98 2.09 10.49
N THR A 139 -21.57 2.91 11.37
CA THR A 139 -20.82 3.80 12.27
C THR A 139 -21.08 3.39 13.71
N GLY A 140 -20.03 3.32 14.53
CA GLY A 140 -20.13 2.96 15.94
C GLY A 140 -18.93 3.48 16.74
N ILE A 141 -19.07 3.47 18.08
CA ILE A 141 -18.01 3.87 19.03
C ILE A 141 -17.02 2.71 19.21
N THR A 142 -17.52 1.48 19.28
CA THR A 142 -16.70 0.27 19.22
C THR A 142 -16.22 0.04 17.80
N GLU A 143 -15.06 -0.61 17.64
CA GLU A 143 -14.60 -1.07 16.33
C GLU A 143 -15.68 -2.01 15.73
N THR A 144 -16.48 -1.46 14.82
CA THR A 144 -17.55 -2.19 14.14
C THR A 144 -17.03 -3.03 12.97
N THR A 145 -15.77 -2.85 12.60
CA THR A 145 -15.18 -3.34 11.36
C THR A 145 -13.94 -4.16 11.69
N MET A 146 -14.10 -5.48 11.86
CA MET A 146 -12.97 -6.41 12.07
C MET A 146 -12.26 -6.78 10.74
N GLU A 147 -12.93 -6.56 9.61
CA GLU A 147 -12.43 -6.85 8.28
C GLU A 147 -12.57 -5.63 7.36
N LEU A 148 -11.55 -5.43 6.51
CA LEU A 148 -11.55 -4.38 5.51
C LEU A 148 -12.80 -4.45 4.62
N THR A 149 -13.56 -3.35 4.57
CA THR A 149 -14.85 -3.32 3.89
C THR A 149 -14.79 -2.44 2.64
N ARG A 150 -15.30 -2.97 1.52
CA ARG A 150 -15.29 -2.33 0.20
C ARG A 150 -16.60 -1.60 -0.08
N TYR A 151 -16.51 -0.35 -0.51
CA TYR A 151 -17.63 0.51 -0.89
C TYR A 151 -17.42 1.09 -2.30
N PRO A 152 -17.90 0.41 -3.35
CA PRO A 152 -17.82 0.93 -4.70
C PRO A 152 -18.66 2.20 -4.85
N ASN A 153 -18.19 3.15 -5.65
CA ASN A 153 -19.02 4.27 -6.05
C ASN A 153 -20.09 3.80 -7.05
N ALA A 154 -21.32 4.31 -6.90
CA ALA A 154 -22.41 3.99 -7.81
C ALA A 154 -22.31 4.76 -9.13
N ASN A 155 -21.63 5.90 -9.13
CA ASN A 155 -21.50 6.73 -10.32
C ASN A 155 -20.38 6.21 -11.25
N ALA A 156 -20.77 5.79 -12.47
CA ALA A 156 -19.88 5.30 -13.51
C ALA A 156 -18.94 6.37 -14.10
N GLU A 157 -19.24 7.66 -13.92
CA GLU A 157 -18.35 8.77 -14.31
C GLU A 157 -17.13 8.87 -13.38
N TYR A 158 -17.29 8.41 -12.14
CA TYR A 158 -16.22 8.37 -11.16
C TYR A 158 -15.94 6.94 -10.65
N PRO A 159 -15.23 6.11 -11.46
CA PRO A 159 -14.79 4.76 -11.07
C PRO A 159 -13.71 4.78 -9.98
N TYR A 160 -14.07 5.22 -8.79
CA TYR A 160 -13.30 5.04 -7.58
C TYR A 160 -14.03 4.13 -6.59
N VAL A 161 -13.26 3.45 -5.75
CA VAL A 161 -13.74 2.54 -4.71
C VAL A 161 -13.15 2.98 -3.39
N TRP A 162 -14.00 3.10 -2.38
CA TRP A 162 -13.58 3.43 -1.02
C TRP A 162 -13.44 2.16 -0.19
N TYR A 163 -12.42 2.12 0.64
CA TYR A 163 -12.18 1.02 1.57
C TYR A 163 -12.11 1.55 3.00
N ASP A 164 -12.93 0.99 3.86
CA ASP A 164 -12.86 1.23 5.31
C ASP A 164 -11.92 0.19 5.91
N VAL A 165 -10.77 0.64 6.36
CA VAL A 165 -9.77 -0.22 6.98
C VAL A 165 -10.09 -0.32 8.48
N PRO A 166 -10.00 -1.49 9.11
CA PRO A 166 -10.16 -1.66 10.56
C PRO A 166 -9.30 -0.67 11.37
N GLY A 167 -9.70 -0.36 12.60
CA GLY A 167 -8.97 0.63 13.39
C GLY A 167 -7.60 0.13 13.81
N ALA A 168 -6.56 0.94 13.60
CA ALA A 168 -5.25 0.66 14.17
C ALA A 168 -5.25 0.88 15.71
N GLY A 169 -4.37 0.19 16.45
CA GLY A 169 -4.25 0.31 17.91
C GLY A 169 -5.15 -0.61 18.73
N THR A 170 -5.68 -1.69 18.14
CA THR A 170 -6.37 -2.75 18.88
C THR A 170 -5.34 -3.73 19.45
N LEU A 171 -5.66 -4.40 20.56
CA LEU A 171 -4.75 -5.35 21.24
C LEU A 171 -4.22 -6.51 20.36
N LYS A 172 -4.75 -6.65 19.13
CA LYS A 172 -4.52 -7.81 18.25
C LYS A 172 -3.39 -7.62 17.23
N THR A 173 -2.95 -6.40 16.93
CA THR A 173 -1.94 -6.17 15.87
C THR A 173 -1.01 -5.04 16.24
N PRO A 174 0.31 -5.30 16.34
CA PRO A 174 1.30 -4.24 16.55
C PRO A 174 1.23 -3.19 15.43
N ASP A 175 1.35 -1.91 15.79
CA ASP A 175 1.24 -0.78 14.87
C ASP A 175 2.12 -0.89 13.61
N TRP A 176 3.31 -1.48 13.75
CA TRP A 176 4.25 -1.67 12.64
C TRP A 176 3.84 -2.80 11.67
N GLN A 177 3.01 -3.74 12.11
CA GLN A 177 2.47 -4.80 11.25
C GLN A 177 1.16 -4.38 10.57
N TYR A 178 0.44 -3.42 11.14
CA TYR A 178 -0.88 -2.98 10.67
C TYR A 178 -0.92 -2.72 9.15
N PHE A 179 0.09 -2.03 8.61
CA PHE A 179 0.15 -1.70 7.18
C PHE A 179 0.17 -2.95 6.28
N ASN A 180 1.01 -3.94 6.63
CA ASN A 180 1.13 -5.17 5.85
C ASN A 180 -0.01 -6.15 6.14
N ALA A 181 -0.45 -6.25 7.40
CA ALA A 181 -1.52 -7.15 7.83
C ALA A 181 -2.86 -6.83 7.16
N HIS A 182 -3.17 -5.55 6.97
CA HIS A 182 -4.36 -5.11 6.23
C HIS A 182 -4.12 -4.92 4.73
N GLY A 183 -2.92 -5.24 4.24
CA GLY A 183 -2.62 -5.21 2.81
C GLY A 183 -2.65 -3.81 2.21
N LEU A 184 -2.30 -2.77 2.98
CA LEU A 184 -2.42 -1.38 2.53
C LEU A 184 -1.58 -1.06 1.28
N TYR A 185 -0.54 -1.85 1.02
CA TYR A 185 0.34 -1.72 -0.14
C TYR A 185 -0.34 -1.92 -1.51
N VAL A 186 -1.58 -2.45 -1.57
CA VAL A 186 -2.28 -2.65 -2.85
C VAL A 186 -3.12 -1.44 -3.29
N PHE A 187 -3.35 -0.47 -2.41
CA PHE A 187 -4.22 0.67 -2.71
C PHE A 187 -3.49 1.75 -3.49
N ASP A 188 -4.26 2.50 -4.29
CA ASP A 188 -3.71 3.56 -5.15
C ASP A 188 -3.49 4.86 -4.37
N CYS A 189 -4.23 5.04 -3.28
CA CYS A 189 -4.10 6.19 -2.39
C CYS A 189 -4.62 5.83 -0.99
N ILE A 190 -3.96 6.37 0.04
CA ILE A 190 -4.34 6.17 1.44
C ILE A 190 -4.64 7.51 2.11
N ILE A 191 -5.82 7.61 2.71
CA ILE A 191 -6.21 8.70 3.60
C ILE A 191 -5.89 8.26 5.04
N VAL A 192 -4.97 8.96 5.69
CA VAL A 192 -4.63 8.74 7.10
C VAL A 192 -5.48 9.68 7.94
N LEU A 193 -6.52 9.12 8.56
CA LEU A 193 -7.53 9.82 9.33
C LEU A 193 -7.26 9.74 10.83
N PHE A 194 -7.16 10.88 11.48
CA PHE A 194 -7.06 10.99 12.94
C PHE A 194 -8.08 12.00 13.47
N ASP A 195 -8.50 11.83 14.72
CA ASP A 195 -9.57 12.65 15.32
C ASP A 195 -9.19 13.32 16.64
N ASN A 196 -8.17 12.87 17.38
CA ASN A 196 -7.74 13.54 18.61
C ASN A 196 -6.24 13.87 18.63
N ARG A 197 -5.40 12.84 18.67
CA ARG A 197 -3.94 12.98 18.61
C ARG A 197 -3.42 12.32 17.35
N PHE A 198 -2.36 12.90 16.80
CA PHE A 198 -1.58 12.26 15.75
C PHE A 198 -0.60 11.30 16.42
N THR A 199 -0.65 10.03 16.06
CA THR A 199 -0.03 8.94 16.83
C THR A 199 1.17 8.32 16.11
N ILE A 200 1.96 7.52 16.84
CA ILE A 200 3.05 6.72 16.26
C ILE A 200 2.51 5.78 15.17
N THR A 201 1.29 5.29 15.34
CA THR A 201 0.61 4.45 14.36
C THR A 201 0.38 5.18 13.04
N ASP A 202 -0.05 6.46 13.08
CA ASP A 202 -0.24 7.28 11.88
C ASP A 202 1.08 7.54 11.15
N ILE A 203 2.15 7.82 11.91
CA ILE A 203 3.52 7.96 11.39
C ILE A 203 3.99 6.66 10.73
N ALA A 204 3.72 5.50 11.36
CA ALA A 204 4.10 4.20 10.82
C ALA A 204 3.37 3.90 9.49
N ILE A 205 2.09 4.26 9.37
CA ILE A 205 1.34 4.16 8.10
C ILE A 205 2.00 5.05 7.05
N LEU A 206 2.22 6.34 7.34
CA LEU A 206 2.82 7.28 6.39
C LEU A 206 4.23 6.86 5.92
N THR A 207 5.02 6.34 6.85
CA THR A 207 6.39 5.86 6.58
C THR A 207 6.36 4.69 5.61
N ASN A 208 5.45 3.73 5.82
CA ASN A 208 5.27 2.61 4.90
C ASN A 208 4.71 3.09 3.55
N CYS A 209 3.72 3.98 3.52
CA CYS A 209 3.21 4.53 2.26
C CYS A 209 4.33 5.18 1.42
N ARG A 210 5.21 5.97 2.05
CA ARG A 210 6.38 6.58 1.38
C ARG A 210 7.29 5.52 0.78
N ARG A 211 7.55 4.44 1.53
CA ARG A 211 8.39 3.31 1.06
C ARG A 211 7.77 2.60 -0.15
N PHE A 212 6.45 2.38 -0.13
CA PHE A 212 5.70 1.75 -1.24
C PHE A 212 5.33 2.74 -2.35
N LYS A 213 5.73 4.02 -2.23
CA LYS A 213 5.41 5.11 -3.17
C LYS A 213 3.90 5.30 -3.37
N ILE A 214 3.12 5.09 -2.31
CA ILE A 214 1.68 5.29 -2.29
C ILE A 214 1.38 6.73 -1.85
N PRO A 215 0.65 7.52 -2.65
CA PRO A 215 0.20 8.85 -2.27
C PRO A 215 -0.65 8.84 -1.00
N THR A 216 -0.40 9.78 -0.10
CA THR A 216 -1.10 9.91 1.18
C THR A 216 -1.73 11.28 1.38
N TYR A 217 -2.88 11.29 2.05
CA TYR A 217 -3.54 12.51 2.52
C TYR A 217 -3.76 12.42 4.03
N ILE A 218 -3.24 13.39 4.78
CA ILE A 218 -3.43 13.46 6.23
C ILE A 218 -4.70 14.26 6.50
N VAL A 219 -5.69 13.63 7.13
CA VAL A 219 -7.00 14.24 7.36
C VAL A 219 -7.32 14.24 8.85
N ARG A 220 -7.66 15.42 9.38
CA ARG A 220 -8.19 15.60 10.72
C ARG A 220 -9.72 15.68 10.66
N SER A 221 -10.39 14.67 11.23
CA SER A 221 -11.85 14.64 11.33
C SER A 221 -12.39 15.42 12.53
N LYS A 222 -13.72 15.49 12.63
CA LYS A 222 -14.49 16.03 13.77
C LYS A 222 -14.12 17.48 14.13
N ALA A 223 -13.73 18.28 13.14
CA ALA A 223 -13.33 19.67 13.39
C ALA A 223 -14.43 20.48 14.07
N ASP A 224 -15.69 20.27 13.69
CA ASP A 224 -16.86 20.88 14.30
C ASP A 224 -16.95 20.60 15.82
N GLN A 225 -16.67 19.36 16.25
CA GLN A 225 -16.69 19.00 17.67
C GLN A 225 -15.55 19.65 18.44
N HIS A 226 -14.34 19.68 17.87
CA HIS A 226 -13.20 20.32 18.53
C HIS A 226 -13.36 21.82 18.66
N ILE A 227 -13.88 22.48 17.61
CA ILE A 227 -14.15 23.92 17.65
C ILE A 227 -15.20 24.22 18.73
N ARG A 228 -16.27 23.41 18.83
CA ARG A 228 -17.26 23.54 19.92
C ARG A 228 -16.63 23.36 21.31
N ASN A 229 -15.72 22.40 21.46
CA ASN A 229 -15.04 22.18 22.74
C ASN A 229 -14.17 23.39 23.13
N ILE A 230 -13.39 23.92 22.18
CA ILE A 230 -12.58 25.14 22.41
C ILE A 230 -13.48 26.32 22.78
N MET A 231 -14.63 26.49 22.10
CA MET A 231 -15.59 27.54 22.46
C MET A 231 -16.03 27.44 23.92
N LYS A 232 -16.41 26.23 24.37
CA LYS A 232 -16.79 25.98 25.77
C LYS A 232 -15.66 26.29 26.74
N ASP A 233 -14.44 25.88 26.42
CA ASP A 233 -13.27 26.13 27.26
C ASP A 233 -12.94 27.65 27.35
N THR A 234 -13.28 28.42 26.31
CA THR A 234 -13.14 29.88 26.30
C THR A 234 -14.29 30.63 26.98
N GLY A 235 -15.23 29.91 27.61
CA GLY A 235 -16.33 30.50 28.39
C GLY A 235 -17.66 30.63 27.65
N TYR A 236 -17.83 29.99 26.48
CA TYR A 236 -19.14 29.90 25.83
C TYR A 236 -20.08 29.02 26.68
N ASP A 237 -21.08 29.64 27.30
CA ASP A 237 -22.19 28.96 27.96
C ASP A 237 -23.41 28.94 27.02
N SER A 238 -24.05 27.79 26.86
CA SER A 238 -25.28 27.69 26.06
C SER A 238 -26.49 28.33 26.74
N ASP A 239 -26.38 28.58 28.05
CA ASP A 239 -27.43 29.14 28.88
C ASP A 239 -27.34 30.68 29.00
N ASP A 240 -26.27 31.29 28.47
CA ASP A 240 -26.11 32.74 28.39
C ASP A 240 -26.80 33.30 27.13
N ASP A 241 -27.52 34.42 27.29
CA ASP A 241 -28.13 35.22 26.20
C ASP A 241 -27.06 35.97 25.36
N GLU A 242 -26.01 35.28 24.91
CA GLU A 242 -24.98 35.86 24.05
C GLU A 242 -25.58 36.32 22.71
N SER A 243 -25.16 37.51 22.24
CA SER A 243 -25.55 37.98 20.91
C SER A 243 -24.99 37.08 19.80
N GLU A 244 -25.72 36.95 18.69
CA GLU A 244 -25.28 36.17 17.50
C GLU A 244 -23.89 36.62 16.99
N ASP A 245 -23.55 37.91 17.14
CA ASP A 245 -22.25 38.45 16.75
C ASP A 245 -21.10 38.01 17.68
N GLN A 246 -21.35 37.95 19.00
CA GLN A 246 -20.37 37.41 19.96
C GLN A 246 -20.10 35.93 19.69
N LYS A 247 -21.16 35.13 19.51
CA LYS A 247 -21.06 33.71 19.17
C LYS A 247 -20.28 33.47 17.88
N LYS A 248 -20.50 34.28 16.86
CA LYS A 248 -19.75 34.21 15.60
C LYS A 248 -18.28 34.56 15.79
N THR A 249 -17.97 35.55 16.62
CA THR A 249 -16.60 35.96 16.93
C THR A 249 -15.85 34.87 17.69
N LEU A 250 -16.46 34.31 18.74
CA LEU A 250 -15.94 33.17 19.49
C LEU A 250 -15.70 31.96 18.60
N TYR A 251 -16.67 31.62 17.72
CA TYR A 251 -16.51 30.54 16.75
C TYR A 251 -15.33 30.78 15.81
N GLN A 252 -15.15 32.00 15.30
CA GLN A 252 -14.03 32.33 14.42
C GLN A 252 -12.68 32.22 15.14
N ALA A 253 -12.58 32.72 16.37
CA ALA A 253 -11.38 32.61 17.18
C ALA A 253 -11.04 31.14 17.48
N ALA A 254 -12.01 30.36 17.96
CA ALA A 254 -11.85 28.93 18.24
C ALA A 254 -11.47 28.14 16.98
N ARG A 255 -12.09 28.44 15.83
CA ARG A 255 -11.75 27.86 14.53
C ARG A 255 -10.30 28.15 14.15
N GLN A 256 -9.86 29.40 14.24
CA GLN A 256 -8.48 29.78 13.89
C GLN A 256 -7.47 29.14 14.85
N GLN A 257 -7.77 29.10 16.14
CA GLN A 257 -6.95 28.41 17.13
C GLN A 257 -6.82 26.92 16.80
N PHE A 258 -7.94 26.23 16.55
CA PHE A 258 -7.95 24.82 16.20
C PHE A 258 -7.13 24.50 14.95
N ILE A 259 -7.31 25.30 13.88
CA ILE A 259 -6.58 25.10 12.62
C ILE A 259 -5.08 25.27 12.83
N ARG A 260 -4.66 26.35 13.51
CA ARG A 260 -3.25 26.62 13.77
C ARG A 260 -2.61 25.52 14.62
N GLN A 261 -3.24 25.17 15.74
CA GLN A 261 -2.72 24.14 16.64
C GLN A 261 -2.63 22.77 15.98
N THR A 262 -3.65 22.38 15.19
CA THR A 262 -3.64 21.10 14.48
C THR A 262 -2.50 21.03 13.46
N ARG A 263 -2.35 22.06 12.62
CA ARG A 263 -1.30 22.09 11.60
C ARG A 263 0.10 22.11 12.21
N GLN A 264 0.31 22.90 13.26
CA GLN A 264 1.59 22.92 13.97
C GLN A 264 1.90 21.57 14.61
N SER A 265 0.94 20.98 15.33
CA SER A 265 1.15 19.70 16.00
C SER A 265 1.50 18.58 15.02
N VAL A 266 0.82 18.49 13.87
CA VAL A 266 1.19 17.48 12.86
C VAL A 266 2.57 17.76 12.29
N LYS A 267 2.90 19.02 12.00
CA LYS A 267 4.22 19.41 11.51
C LYS A 267 5.34 18.97 12.47
N ASP A 268 5.21 19.28 13.75
CA ASP A 268 6.17 18.90 14.78
C ASP A 268 6.32 17.37 14.86
N ASN A 269 5.22 16.63 14.77
CA ASN A 269 5.25 15.16 14.78
C ASN A 269 5.93 14.58 13.53
N LEU A 270 5.71 15.17 12.34
CA LEU A 270 6.38 14.76 11.10
C LEU A 270 7.89 15.06 11.17
N GLU A 271 8.28 16.24 11.66
CA GLU A 271 9.68 16.62 11.86
C GLU A 271 10.38 15.68 12.85
N ASN A 272 9.77 15.40 13.99
CA ASN A 272 10.29 14.45 14.98
C ASN A 272 10.44 13.03 14.44
N ALA A 273 9.60 12.64 13.48
CA ALA A 273 9.68 11.37 12.77
C ALA A 273 10.61 11.40 11.54
N ASN A 274 11.29 12.52 11.30
CA ASN A 274 12.18 12.73 10.16
C ASN A 274 11.47 12.51 8.79
N MET A 275 10.18 12.87 8.74
CA MET A 275 9.31 12.78 7.58
C MET A 275 9.16 14.16 6.91
N PRO A 276 9.01 14.21 5.58
CA PRO A 276 8.76 15.47 4.89
C PRO A 276 7.44 16.07 5.35
N ASP A 277 7.39 17.40 5.40
CA ASP A 277 6.16 18.13 5.69
C ASP A 277 5.07 17.76 4.67
N GLN A 278 3.85 17.61 5.17
CA GLN A 278 2.68 17.23 4.40
C GLN A 278 1.48 18.05 4.85
N ARG A 279 0.66 18.47 3.88
CA ARG A 279 -0.55 19.23 4.16
C ARG A 279 -1.53 18.37 4.98
N VAL A 280 -2.12 19.00 5.99
CA VAL A 280 -3.21 18.45 6.79
C VAL A 280 -4.52 19.09 6.38
N TYR A 281 -5.51 18.27 6.03
CA TYR A 281 -6.86 18.69 5.70
C TYR A 281 -7.73 18.56 6.93
N ILE A 282 -8.33 19.66 7.37
CA ILE A 282 -9.20 19.69 8.53
C ILE A 282 -10.65 19.68 8.05
N VAL A 283 -11.40 18.65 8.42
CA VAL A 283 -12.75 18.41 7.88
C VAL A 283 -13.79 18.06 8.94
N SER A 284 -15.04 18.37 8.61
CA SER A 284 -16.23 17.94 9.34
C SER A 284 -17.16 17.15 8.41
N ASN A 285 -17.90 16.21 8.98
CA ASN A 285 -18.73 15.30 8.19
C ASN A 285 -19.88 16.01 7.46
N GLU A 286 -20.51 17.00 8.11
CA GLU A 286 -21.67 17.71 7.57
C GLU A 286 -21.32 18.61 6.36
N PRO A 287 -20.29 19.47 6.40
CA PRO A 287 -19.84 20.20 5.22
C PRO A 287 -19.38 19.29 4.08
N MET A 288 -18.68 18.18 4.37
CA MET A 288 -18.30 17.18 3.36
C MET A 288 -19.53 16.60 2.65
N LEU A 289 -20.53 16.17 3.41
CA LEU A 289 -21.77 15.63 2.85
C LEU A 289 -22.55 16.69 2.06
N GLY A 290 -22.56 17.93 2.54
CA GLY A 290 -23.17 19.06 1.84
C GLY A 290 -22.50 19.33 0.49
N LEU A 291 -21.17 19.23 0.44
CA LEU A 291 -20.37 19.44 -0.77
C LEU A 291 -20.67 18.39 -1.83
N VAL A 292 -20.66 17.12 -1.46
CA VAL A 292 -20.93 16.01 -2.40
C VAL A 292 -22.38 16.03 -2.90
N LYS A 293 -23.32 16.57 -2.11
CA LYS A 293 -24.73 16.73 -2.51
C LYS A 293 -25.05 18.07 -3.19
N GLU A 294 -24.05 18.88 -3.51
CA GLU A 294 -24.21 20.21 -4.12
C GLU A 294 -25.16 21.13 -3.34
N ARG A 295 -25.13 21.04 -2.01
CA ARG A 295 -25.97 21.85 -1.10
C ARG A 295 -25.22 23.09 -0.64
N ARG A 296 -25.97 24.06 -0.11
CA ARG A 296 -25.40 25.27 0.49
C ARG A 296 -24.42 24.91 1.61
N LEU A 297 -23.16 25.26 1.40
CA LEU A 297 -22.09 25.01 2.34
C LEU A 297 -22.08 26.05 3.45
N LYS A 298 -21.90 25.57 4.69
CA LYS A 298 -21.66 26.41 5.87
C LYS A 298 -20.46 25.84 6.61
N LYS A 299 -19.64 26.71 7.20
CA LYS A 299 -18.54 26.33 8.11
C LYS A 299 -17.44 25.45 7.48
N VAL A 300 -17.30 25.46 6.15
CA VAL A 300 -16.21 24.78 5.42
C VAL A 300 -14.84 25.29 5.88
N ILE A 301 -13.90 24.35 6.07
CA ILE A 301 -12.49 24.54 6.40
C ILE A 301 -11.62 24.11 5.22
N ASP A 302 -11.34 22.81 5.07
CA ASP A 302 -10.51 22.26 3.99
C ASP A 302 -11.28 21.20 3.14
N GLU A 303 -12.61 21.08 3.31
CA GLU A 303 -13.42 20.04 2.66
C GLU A 303 -13.39 20.11 1.13
N ILE A 304 -13.40 21.34 0.58
CA ILE A 304 -13.39 21.57 -0.86
C ILE A 304 -12.04 21.18 -1.44
N GLU A 305 -10.96 21.64 -0.81
CA GLU A 305 -9.60 21.32 -1.24
C GLU A 305 -9.33 19.82 -1.16
N LEU A 306 -9.75 19.15 -0.08
CA LEU A 306 -9.59 17.70 0.06
C LEU A 306 -10.28 16.95 -1.08
N LEU A 307 -11.55 17.28 -1.36
CA LEU A 307 -12.30 16.59 -2.42
C LEU A 307 -11.67 16.82 -3.79
N ASN A 308 -11.28 18.06 -4.09
CA ASN A 308 -10.64 18.40 -5.36
C ASN A 308 -9.31 17.67 -5.55
N ASP A 309 -8.46 17.65 -4.52
CA ASP A 309 -7.14 17.01 -4.60
C ASP A 309 -7.27 15.49 -4.77
N LEU A 310 -8.25 14.85 -4.12
CA LEU A 310 -8.54 13.42 -4.28
C LEU A 310 -9.07 13.09 -5.68
N ILE A 311 -10.01 13.89 -6.19
CA ILE A 311 -10.53 13.73 -7.56
C ILE A 311 -9.40 13.90 -8.58
N TRP A 312 -8.57 14.93 -8.40
CA TRP A 312 -7.43 15.20 -9.28
C TRP A 312 -6.42 14.06 -9.27
N ALA A 313 -6.12 13.48 -8.10
CA ALA A 313 -5.24 12.31 -8.00
C ALA A 313 -5.79 11.11 -8.77
N ALA A 314 -7.09 10.84 -8.65
CA ALA A 314 -7.75 9.77 -9.38
C ALA A 314 -7.73 9.98 -10.90
N GLN A 315 -8.01 11.21 -11.36
CA GLN A 315 -8.01 11.56 -12.78
C GLN A 315 -6.60 11.51 -13.40
N THR A 316 -5.60 12.01 -12.69
CA THR A 316 -4.20 12.04 -13.16
C THR A 316 -3.67 10.63 -13.43
N ARG A 317 -4.04 9.65 -12.60
CA ARG A 317 -3.68 8.25 -12.84
C ARG A 317 -4.30 7.71 -14.12
N ARG A 318 -5.57 8.02 -14.39
CA ARG A 318 -6.24 7.58 -15.63
C ARG A 318 -5.56 8.13 -16.87
N LEU A 319 -5.21 9.41 -16.85
CA LEU A 319 -4.48 10.03 -17.97
C LEU A 319 -3.15 9.30 -18.21
N ARG A 320 -2.38 9.01 -17.15
CA ARG A 320 -1.12 8.27 -17.26
C ARG A 320 -1.30 6.84 -17.78
N ALA A 321 -2.33 6.13 -17.35
CA ALA A 321 -2.64 4.78 -17.83
C ALA A 321 -3.04 4.78 -19.31
N SER A 322 -3.80 5.79 -19.75
CA SER A 322 -4.22 5.95 -21.15
C SER A 322 -3.07 6.32 -22.09
N THR A 323 -2.05 7.05 -21.61
CA THR A 323 -0.87 7.41 -22.41
C THR A 323 0.20 6.31 -22.46
N ALA A 324 0.09 5.29 -21.61
CA ALA A 324 1.04 4.17 -21.52
C ALA A 324 0.56 2.90 -22.24
N SER A 325 -0.69 2.89 -22.73
CA SER A 325 -1.26 1.84 -23.60
C SER A 325 -1.10 2.23 -25.06
#